data_AF-A0A0M3K9X1-F1
#
_entry.id   AF-A0A0M3K9X1-F1
#
_cell.length_a   1.000
_cell.length_b   1.000
_cell.length_c   1.000
_cell.angle_alpha   90.00
_cell.angle_beta   90.00
_cell.angle_gamma   90.00
#
_symmetry.space_group_name_H-M   'P 1'
#
loop_
_entity.id
_entity.type
_entity.pdbx_description
1 polymer ?
#
loop_
_entity_poly.entity_id
_entity_poly.type
_entity_poly.pdbx_seq_one_letter_code
_entity_poly.pdbx_strand_id
1 'polypeptide(L)'
;MSMITASGKTARWVENYCVWLSKPLTNCSLLIILLAYWCVSVYGILNVKPDLADNKFFLKDSSLLEAITYREQYILPKYTSVTIFVSEPGNMGDKLRRNQLEKMMSEFESLPECNGAQFSRFWIRDYEKFIQASEMDEDDEQASDQLKMFVDWPEYSYWGGFMRFDNDTGELVSFFSTVAYHGEDLWQPTRRTALLNQWRAIADNYSEFSVTIYEDEAPDLDALDTLVTSTFKNSFITLLCMALVVLVFMASISSLLITLISVTSICSGVFGLVSLWGIDIDAFSMTALVISIGLSVDFPAHVIYHYYRTEDSKSLSTFKHRMQYTISSIGFPLFQCSGSSVLFVGCLLFIPCYLSEVRSYQGFLHY
;
A
#
# COMPACT_ATOMS: atom_id res chain seq x y z
N MET A 1 13.35 -46.79 12.82
CA MET A 1 12.65 -45.73 12.04
C MET A 1 12.73 -46.15 10.58
N SER A 2 11.63 -46.62 10.01
CA SER A 2 11.58 -47.40 8.77
C SER A 2 12.07 -46.61 7.55
N MET A 3 13.10 -47.13 6.88
CA MET A 3 13.49 -46.71 5.54
C MET A 3 12.30 -46.91 4.60
N ILE A 4 11.77 -45.82 4.05
CA ILE A 4 11.04 -45.88 2.79
C ILE A 4 12.10 -46.23 1.75
N THR A 5 12.25 -47.52 1.47
CA THR A 5 12.98 -48.00 0.30
C THR A 5 12.21 -47.52 -0.91
N ALA A 6 12.64 -46.38 -1.46
CA ALA A 6 12.15 -45.88 -2.72
C ALA A 6 12.23 -47.05 -3.73
N SER A 7 11.10 -47.35 -4.38
CA SER A 7 10.99 -48.33 -5.47
C SER A 7 12.24 -48.28 -6.35
N GLY A 8 12.81 -49.43 -6.76
CA GLY A 8 14.07 -49.46 -7.51
C GLY A 8 14.08 -48.56 -8.76
N LYS A 9 12.92 -48.22 -9.31
CA LYS A 9 12.75 -47.24 -10.40
C LYS A 9 12.97 -45.79 -9.95
N THR A 10 12.43 -45.38 -8.81
CA THR A 10 12.56 -44.00 -8.28
C THR A 10 13.98 -43.72 -7.79
N ALA A 11 14.62 -44.70 -7.15
CA ALA A 11 16.03 -44.59 -6.73
C ALA A 11 16.96 -44.40 -7.94
N ARG A 12 16.74 -45.17 -9.02
CA ARG A 12 17.50 -45.06 -10.27
C ARG A 12 17.27 -43.74 -11.00
N TRP A 13 16.05 -43.19 -10.91
CA TRP A 13 15.75 -41.87 -11.46
C TRP A 13 16.49 -40.75 -10.70
N VAL A 14 16.47 -40.78 -9.37
CA VAL A 14 17.21 -39.83 -8.52
C VAL A 14 18.71 -39.90 -8.79
N GLU A 15 19.26 -41.11 -8.92
CA GLU A 15 20.68 -41.30 -9.26
C GLU A 15 21.04 -40.66 -10.61
N ASN A 16 20.25 -40.93 -11.66
CA ASN A 16 20.44 -40.34 -12.98
C ASN A 16 20.32 -38.80 -12.95
N TYR A 17 19.37 -38.28 -12.18
CA TYR A 17 19.18 -36.84 -11.97
C TYR A 17 20.40 -36.21 -11.28
N CYS A 18 20.92 -36.82 -10.21
CA CYS A 18 22.12 -36.34 -9.53
C CYS A 18 23.37 -36.42 -10.42
N VAL A 19 23.50 -37.44 -11.28
CA VAL A 19 24.57 -37.53 -12.29
C VAL A 19 24.46 -36.39 -13.29
N TRP A 20 23.27 -36.08 -13.77
CA TRP A 20 23.03 -34.98 -14.70
C TRP A 20 23.34 -33.62 -14.08
N LEU A 21 22.92 -33.39 -12.83
CA LEU A 21 23.16 -32.16 -12.08
C LEU A 21 24.65 -31.97 -11.74
N SER A 22 25.40 -33.04 -11.54
CA SER A 22 26.83 -32.96 -11.22
C SER A 22 27.73 -32.64 -12.43
N LYS A 23 27.19 -32.59 -13.66
CA LYS A 23 27.99 -32.28 -14.86
C LYS A 23 28.35 -30.77 -14.87
N PRO A 24 29.61 -30.40 -15.19
CA PRO A 24 30.04 -29.00 -15.19
C PRO A 24 29.26 -28.14 -16.20
N LEU A 25 28.92 -28.71 -17.37
CA LEU A 25 28.07 -28.04 -18.37
C LEU A 25 26.69 -27.70 -17.80
N THR A 26 26.06 -28.64 -17.08
CA THR A 26 24.75 -28.43 -16.45
C THR A 26 24.81 -27.35 -15.38
N ASN A 27 25.86 -27.35 -14.55
CA ASN A 27 26.06 -26.32 -13.52
C ASN A 27 26.24 -24.92 -14.12
N CYS A 28 27.07 -24.80 -15.18
CA CYS A 28 27.23 -23.54 -15.89
C CYS A 28 25.90 -23.07 -16.50
N SER A 29 25.12 -23.97 -17.13
CA SER A 29 23.81 -23.60 -17.70
C SER A 29 22.81 -23.17 -16.63
N LEU A 30 22.77 -23.84 -15.47
CA LEU A 30 21.89 -23.48 -14.37
C LEU A 30 22.26 -22.12 -13.77
N LEU A 31 23.55 -21.82 -13.66
CA LEU A 31 24.02 -20.52 -13.18
C LEU A 31 23.64 -19.40 -14.15
N ILE A 32 23.75 -19.62 -15.47
CA ILE A 32 23.29 -18.65 -16.49
C ILE A 32 21.79 -18.42 -16.37
N ILE A 33 20.99 -19.48 -16.22
CA ILE A 33 19.54 -19.38 -16.05
C ILE A 33 19.19 -18.61 -14.76
N LEU A 34 19.90 -18.88 -13.66
CA LEU A 34 19.69 -18.20 -12.39
C LEU A 34 20.03 -16.70 -12.47
N LEU A 35 21.13 -16.35 -13.13
CA LEU A 35 21.49 -14.95 -13.38
C LEU A 35 20.46 -14.25 -14.25
N ALA A 36 19.99 -14.90 -15.33
CA ALA A 36 18.93 -14.36 -16.17
C ALA A 36 17.63 -14.15 -15.37
N TYR A 37 17.27 -15.12 -14.53
CA TYR A 37 16.13 -15.02 -13.63
C TYR A 37 16.27 -13.84 -12.66
N TRP A 38 17.44 -13.63 -12.04
CA TRP A 38 17.67 -12.47 -11.17
C TRP A 38 17.59 -11.14 -11.94
N CYS A 39 18.15 -11.07 -13.15
CA CYS A 39 18.04 -9.86 -13.98
C CYS A 39 16.58 -9.53 -14.31
N VAL A 40 15.79 -10.52 -14.73
CA VAL A 40 14.36 -10.35 -15.02
C VAL A 40 13.59 -9.96 -13.76
N SER A 41 13.90 -10.60 -12.63
CA SER A 41 13.26 -10.31 -11.35
C SER A 41 13.52 -8.87 -10.92
N VAL A 42 14.80 -8.44 -10.90
CA VAL A 42 15.18 -7.06 -10.55
C VAL A 42 14.55 -6.06 -11.51
N TYR A 43 14.53 -6.36 -12.81
CA TYR A 43 13.85 -5.52 -13.79
C TYR A 43 12.35 -5.37 -13.49
N GLY A 44 11.66 -6.45 -13.13
CA GLY A 44 10.26 -6.39 -12.71
C GLY A 44 10.06 -5.54 -11.45
N ILE A 45 10.91 -5.72 -10.44
CA ILE A 45 10.84 -4.93 -9.19
C ILE A 45 11.03 -3.44 -9.45
N LEU A 46 11.93 -3.05 -10.35
CA LEU A 46 12.19 -1.64 -10.66
C LEU A 46 11.07 -0.95 -11.44
N ASN A 47 10.26 -1.71 -12.19
CA ASN A 47 9.15 -1.15 -12.99
C ASN A 47 7.79 -1.23 -12.30
N VAL A 48 7.79 -1.58 -11.02
CA VAL A 48 6.55 -1.80 -10.28
C VAL A 48 5.86 -0.47 -9.97
N LYS A 49 4.53 -0.44 -10.12
CA LYS A 49 3.70 0.71 -9.78
C LYS A 49 2.86 0.36 -8.54
N PRO A 50 2.86 1.20 -7.50
CA PRO A 50 1.89 1.07 -6.42
C PRO A 50 0.53 1.58 -6.92
N ASP A 51 -0.51 0.77 -6.79
CA ASP A 51 -1.86 1.16 -7.19
C ASP A 51 -2.94 0.38 -6.42
N LEU A 52 -3.86 1.11 -5.82
CA LEU A 52 -5.00 0.62 -5.06
C LEU A 52 -6.25 1.04 -5.84
N ALA A 53 -6.40 0.51 -7.05
CA ALA A 53 -7.56 0.84 -7.85
C ALA A 53 -8.83 0.25 -7.24
N ASP A 54 -9.83 1.11 -7.01
CA ASP A 54 -11.11 0.71 -6.41
C ASP A 54 -11.87 -0.31 -7.27
N ASN A 55 -11.63 -0.29 -8.58
CA ASN A 55 -12.19 -1.25 -9.53
C ASN A 55 -11.83 -2.72 -9.23
N LYS A 56 -10.77 -2.96 -8.45
CA LYS A 56 -10.29 -4.28 -8.04
C LYS A 56 -11.20 -4.93 -6.98
N PHE A 57 -12.02 -4.15 -6.27
CA PHE A 57 -12.89 -4.67 -5.21
C PHE A 57 -14.27 -5.13 -5.70
N PHE A 58 -14.66 -4.75 -6.90
CA PHE A 58 -16.00 -5.03 -7.43
C PHE A 58 -15.98 -6.18 -8.43
N LEU A 59 -17.12 -6.86 -8.55
CA LEU A 59 -17.34 -7.83 -9.62
C LEU A 59 -17.30 -7.12 -10.98
N LYS A 60 -16.79 -7.80 -12.01
CA LYS A 60 -16.64 -7.24 -13.37
C LYS A 60 -17.95 -6.70 -13.97
N ASP A 61 -19.08 -7.33 -13.64
CA ASP A 61 -20.41 -6.95 -14.15
C ASP A 61 -21.14 -5.93 -13.25
N SER A 62 -20.47 -5.38 -12.22
CA SER A 62 -21.09 -4.44 -11.30
C SER A 62 -21.29 -3.08 -11.96
N SER A 63 -22.51 -2.52 -11.87
CA SER A 63 -22.80 -1.15 -12.29
C SER A 63 -22.01 -0.09 -11.51
N LEU A 64 -21.45 -0.45 -10.34
CA LEU A 64 -20.56 0.43 -9.59
C LEU A 64 -19.26 0.73 -10.35
N LEU A 65 -18.78 -0.20 -11.17
CA LEU A 65 -17.58 0.01 -11.97
C LEU A 65 -17.77 1.15 -12.99
N GLU A 66 -18.96 1.22 -13.59
CA GLU A 66 -19.35 2.31 -14.51
C GLU A 66 -19.44 3.65 -13.75
N ALA A 67 -20.04 3.65 -12.56
CA ALA A 67 -20.12 4.84 -11.72
C ALA A 67 -18.73 5.36 -11.29
N ILE A 68 -17.79 4.47 -10.93
CA ILE A 68 -16.41 4.81 -10.60
C ILE A 68 -15.70 5.39 -11.83
N THR A 69 -15.84 4.75 -12.99
CA THR A 69 -15.25 5.23 -14.25
C THR A 69 -15.74 6.65 -14.58
N TYR A 70 -17.03 6.92 -14.44
CA TYR A 70 -17.57 8.27 -14.65
C TYR A 70 -17.10 9.28 -13.62
N ARG A 71 -16.95 8.86 -12.36
CA ARG A 71 -16.40 9.71 -11.30
C ARG A 71 -14.95 10.09 -11.58
N GLU A 72 -14.11 9.12 -11.94
CA GLU A 72 -12.70 9.34 -12.28
C GLU A 72 -12.53 10.21 -13.52
N GLN A 73 -13.36 10.00 -14.55
CA GLN A 73 -13.22 10.72 -15.82
C GLN A 73 -13.85 12.12 -15.81
N TYR A 74 -14.98 12.31 -15.12
CA TYR A 74 -15.76 13.55 -15.22
C TYR A 74 -15.85 14.37 -13.94
N ILE A 75 -15.78 13.75 -12.76
CA ILE A 75 -15.98 14.43 -11.48
C ILE A 75 -14.64 14.85 -10.89
N LEU A 76 -13.75 13.90 -10.58
CA LEU A 76 -12.46 14.18 -9.90
C LEU A 76 -11.62 15.26 -10.61
N PRO A 77 -11.49 15.27 -11.95
CA PRO A 77 -10.66 16.26 -12.62
C PRO A 77 -11.23 17.69 -12.55
N LYS A 78 -12.54 17.82 -12.32
CA LYS A 78 -13.24 19.12 -12.33
C LYS A 78 -13.58 19.62 -10.93
N TYR A 79 -13.77 18.71 -9.99
CA TYR A 79 -14.21 19.01 -8.64
C TYR A 79 -13.64 18.00 -7.66
N THR A 80 -12.57 18.40 -7.00
CA THR A 80 -12.05 17.76 -5.79
C THR A 80 -12.05 18.80 -4.69
N SER A 81 -12.71 18.53 -3.56
CA SER A 81 -12.83 19.51 -2.48
C SER A 81 -12.14 19.05 -1.21
N VAL A 82 -11.41 19.96 -0.57
CA VAL A 82 -10.85 19.75 0.76
C VAL A 82 -11.75 20.39 1.80
N THR A 83 -11.94 19.71 2.92
CA THR A 83 -12.61 20.26 4.10
C THR A 83 -11.56 20.55 5.16
N ILE A 84 -11.49 21.81 5.58
CA ILE A 84 -10.52 22.32 6.53
C ILE A 84 -11.24 22.51 7.85
N PHE A 85 -10.95 21.66 8.84
CA PHE A 85 -11.48 21.78 10.19
C PHE A 85 -10.57 22.67 11.04
N VAL A 86 -11.16 23.67 11.68
CA VAL A 86 -10.50 24.57 12.63
C VAL A 86 -11.07 24.30 14.01
N SER A 87 -10.27 23.67 14.87
CA SER A 87 -10.73 23.19 16.18
C SER A 87 -10.56 24.21 17.30
N GLU A 88 -9.66 25.17 17.13
CA GLU A 88 -9.35 26.20 18.14
C GLU A 88 -9.25 27.58 17.48
N PRO A 89 -10.36 28.13 16.98
CA PRO A 89 -10.34 29.41 16.28
C PRO A 89 -9.98 30.57 17.20
N GLY A 90 -10.24 30.43 18.51
CA GLY A 90 -10.00 31.46 19.52
C GLY A 90 -11.04 32.59 19.46
N ASN A 91 -10.70 33.74 20.05
CA ASN A 91 -11.61 34.89 20.07
C ASN A 91 -11.74 35.53 18.67
N MET A 92 -12.94 35.47 18.09
CA MET A 92 -13.26 36.02 16.77
C MET A 92 -13.46 37.55 16.76
N GLY A 93 -13.62 38.18 17.92
CA GLY A 93 -13.65 39.64 18.03
C GLY A 93 -12.31 40.28 17.67
N ASP A 94 -11.20 39.54 17.84
CA ASP A 94 -9.87 40.03 17.49
C ASP A 94 -9.66 40.06 15.97
N LYS A 95 -9.51 41.26 15.42
CA LYS A 95 -9.20 41.49 14.00
C LYS A 95 -7.91 40.83 13.56
N LEU A 96 -6.88 40.79 14.42
CA LEU A 96 -5.62 40.15 14.07
C LEU A 96 -5.82 38.66 13.82
N ARG A 97 -6.62 38.02 14.66
CA ARG A 97 -6.92 36.59 14.57
C ARG A 97 -7.77 36.25 13.35
N ARG A 98 -8.79 37.07 13.04
CA ARG A 98 -9.55 36.97 11.78
C ARG A 98 -8.66 37.12 10.55
N ASN A 99 -7.75 38.11 10.56
CA ASN A 99 -6.80 38.32 9.47
C ASN A 99 -5.83 37.14 9.29
N GLN A 100 -5.41 36.47 10.38
CA GLN A 100 -4.60 35.26 10.29
C GLN A 100 -5.38 34.09 9.66
N LEU A 101 -6.65 33.91 10.00
CA LEU A 101 -7.51 32.89 9.39
C LEU A 101 -7.78 33.18 7.90
N GLU A 102 -8.00 34.45 7.53
CA GLU A 102 -8.12 34.86 6.12
C GLU A 102 -6.80 34.62 5.37
N LYS A 103 -5.66 34.89 6.00
CA LYS A 103 -4.34 34.59 5.41
C LYS A 103 -4.17 33.10 5.18
N MET A 104 -4.47 32.26 6.17
CA MET A 104 -4.46 30.81 6.03
C MET A 104 -5.33 30.37 4.85
N MET A 105 -6.56 30.88 4.79
CA MET A 105 -7.49 30.57 3.71
C MET A 105 -6.96 31.00 2.34
N SER A 106 -6.35 32.18 2.26
CA SER A 106 -5.74 32.68 1.04
C SER A 106 -4.55 31.83 0.57
N GLU A 107 -3.82 31.17 1.48
CA GLU A 107 -2.75 30.24 1.11
C GLU A 107 -3.31 28.97 0.46
N PHE A 108 -4.40 28.40 1.00
CA PHE A 108 -5.10 27.28 0.35
C PHE A 108 -5.61 27.67 -1.04
N GLU A 109 -6.11 28.91 -1.17
CA GLU A 109 -6.67 29.43 -2.42
C GLU A 109 -5.60 29.83 -3.45
N SER A 110 -4.36 30.09 -3.00
CA SER A 110 -3.23 30.46 -3.85
C SER A 110 -2.64 29.30 -4.64
N LEU A 111 -2.99 28.07 -4.27
CA LEU A 111 -2.56 26.87 -4.97
C LEU A 111 -3.07 26.87 -6.43
N PRO A 112 -2.24 26.45 -7.40
CA PRO A 112 -2.57 26.58 -8.82
C PRO A 112 -3.75 25.70 -9.25
N GLU A 113 -4.03 24.63 -8.52
CA GLU A 113 -5.18 23.75 -8.74
C GLU A 113 -6.49 24.33 -8.18
N CYS A 114 -6.47 25.44 -7.43
CA CYS A 114 -7.67 25.99 -6.82
C CYS A 114 -8.61 26.63 -7.86
N ASN A 115 -9.92 26.41 -7.73
CA ASN A 115 -10.91 27.02 -8.61
C ASN A 115 -11.05 28.55 -8.39
N GLY A 116 -10.48 29.06 -7.29
CA GLY A 116 -10.47 30.47 -6.90
C GLY A 116 -11.33 30.75 -5.66
N ALA A 117 -11.03 31.88 -5.01
CA ALA A 117 -11.62 32.31 -3.74
C ALA A 117 -13.16 32.40 -3.74
N GLN A 118 -13.77 32.64 -4.91
CA GLN A 118 -15.22 32.71 -5.08
C GLN A 118 -15.94 31.36 -4.94
N PHE A 119 -15.23 30.24 -5.10
CA PHE A 119 -15.79 28.89 -4.93
C PHE A 119 -15.49 28.30 -3.56
N SER A 120 -14.66 28.97 -2.77
CA SER A 120 -14.38 28.60 -1.39
C SER A 120 -15.53 28.99 -0.46
N ARG A 121 -15.92 28.07 0.42
CA ARG A 121 -16.89 28.33 1.47
C ARG A 121 -16.15 28.74 2.73
N PHE A 122 -16.11 30.05 3.00
CA PHE A 122 -15.48 30.62 4.17
C PHE A 122 -16.39 31.66 4.84
N TRP A 123 -16.86 31.34 6.05
CA TRP A 123 -17.90 32.11 6.74
C TRP A 123 -17.45 33.52 7.15
N ILE A 124 -16.15 33.75 7.41
CA ILE A 124 -15.65 35.06 7.87
C ILE A 124 -15.89 36.15 6.82
N ARG A 125 -15.78 35.83 5.52
CA ARG A 125 -16.06 36.79 4.44
C ARG A 125 -17.51 37.24 4.40
N ASP A 126 -18.42 36.35 4.75
CA ASP A 126 -19.86 36.66 4.81
C ASP A 126 -20.21 37.36 6.13
N TYR A 127 -19.54 37.00 7.23
CA TYR A 127 -19.61 37.71 8.49
C TYR A 127 -19.17 39.18 8.38
N GLU A 128 -18.07 39.46 7.66
CA GLU A 128 -17.62 40.83 7.43
C GLU A 128 -18.62 41.65 6.61
N LYS A 129 -19.25 41.04 5.58
CA LYS A 129 -20.34 41.69 4.83
C LYS A 129 -21.56 41.96 5.71
N PHE A 130 -21.89 41.04 6.61
CA PHE A 130 -22.98 41.19 7.57
C PHE A 130 -22.74 42.40 8.48
N ILE A 131 -21.56 42.48 9.12
CA ILE A 131 -21.19 43.59 10.00
C ILE A 131 -21.19 44.93 9.24
N GLN A 132 -20.67 44.96 8.01
CA GLN A 132 -20.70 46.17 7.18
C GLN A 132 -22.13 46.60 6.82
N ALA A 133 -23.04 45.65 6.60
CA ALA A 133 -24.43 45.93 6.23
C ALA A 133 -25.32 46.31 7.42
N SER A 134 -24.98 45.83 8.63
CA SER A 134 -25.74 46.14 9.85
C SER A 134 -25.36 47.48 10.48
N GLU A 135 -24.34 48.18 9.95
CA GLU A 135 -23.77 49.42 10.53
C GLU A 135 -23.41 49.26 12.03
N MET A 136 -23.14 48.02 12.47
CA MET A 136 -22.80 47.74 13.86
C MET A 136 -21.34 48.12 14.11
N ASP A 137 -21.11 48.96 15.11
CA ASP A 137 -19.75 49.24 15.59
C ASP A 137 -19.16 47.96 16.19
N GLU A 138 -18.01 47.52 15.67
CA GLU A 138 -17.33 46.30 16.12
C GLU A 138 -16.93 46.33 17.61
N ASP A 139 -16.91 47.51 18.22
CA ASP A 139 -16.54 47.74 19.62
C ASP A 139 -17.73 47.74 20.60
N ASP A 140 -18.98 47.72 20.11
CA ASP A 140 -20.18 47.94 20.94
C ASP A 140 -20.78 46.65 21.54
N GLU A 141 -20.58 45.49 20.91
CA GLU A 141 -21.13 44.20 21.36
C GLU A 141 -20.06 43.12 21.48
N GLN A 142 -20.29 42.17 22.41
CA GLN A 142 -19.40 41.02 22.56
C GLN A 142 -19.44 40.17 21.29
N ALA A 143 -18.28 39.79 20.76
CA ALA A 143 -18.18 39.06 19.48
C ALA A 143 -19.03 37.77 19.42
N SER A 144 -19.26 37.12 20.56
CA SER A 144 -20.15 35.96 20.68
C SER A 144 -21.61 36.28 20.33
N ASP A 145 -22.08 37.46 20.68
CA ASP A 145 -23.47 37.87 20.44
C ASP A 145 -23.67 38.28 18.97
N GLN A 146 -22.69 39.00 18.40
CA GLN A 146 -22.65 39.32 16.97
C GLN A 146 -22.63 38.05 16.10
N LEU A 147 -21.87 37.03 16.50
CA LEU A 147 -21.83 35.73 15.84
C LEU A 147 -23.17 35.00 15.89
N LYS A 148 -23.87 35.05 17.03
CA LYS A 148 -25.22 34.47 17.15
C LYS A 148 -26.21 35.21 16.24
N MET A 149 -26.17 36.55 16.23
CA MET A 149 -27.00 37.36 15.35
C MET A 149 -26.75 37.05 13.87
N PHE A 150 -25.48 36.84 13.48
CA PHE A 150 -25.11 36.41 12.14
C PHE A 150 -25.73 35.06 11.77
N VAL A 151 -25.66 34.08 12.66
CA VAL A 151 -26.22 32.73 12.42
C VAL A 151 -27.75 32.73 12.48
N ASP A 152 -28.38 33.63 13.22
CA ASP A 152 -29.84 33.77 13.25
C ASP A 152 -30.39 34.54 12.04
N TRP A 153 -29.52 35.29 11.32
CA TRP A 153 -29.92 36.08 10.17
C TRP A 153 -30.36 35.16 9.01
N PRO A 154 -31.55 35.38 8.39
CA PRO A 154 -32.12 34.43 7.43
C PRO A 154 -31.19 34.07 6.27
N GLU A 155 -30.48 35.04 5.71
CA GLU A 155 -29.55 34.87 4.60
C GLU A 155 -28.30 34.05 4.97
N TYR A 156 -27.86 34.06 6.22
CA TYR A 156 -26.64 33.40 6.69
C TYR A 156 -26.90 32.20 7.60
N SER A 157 -28.16 31.90 7.89
CA SER A 157 -28.57 30.83 8.81
C SER A 157 -28.02 29.44 8.48
N TYR A 158 -27.70 29.18 7.20
CA TYR A 158 -27.07 27.93 6.80
C TYR A 158 -25.66 27.74 7.40
N TRP A 159 -24.94 28.82 7.74
CA TRP A 159 -23.62 28.75 8.37
C TRP A 159 -23.65 28.11 9.75
N GLY A 160 -24.79 28.15 10.45
CA GLY A 160 -24.98 27.47 11.72
C GLY A 160 -24.74 25.96 11.66
N GLY A 161 -24.92 25.32 10.49
CA GLY A 161 -24.59 23.91 10.29
C GLY A 161 -23.08 23.61 10.19
N PHE A 162 -22.25 24.63 9.97
CA PHE A 162 -20.80 24.53 9.75
C PHE A 162 -19.98 25.03 10.94
N MET A 163 -20.65 25.59 11.96
CA MET A 163 -20.05 26.22 13.13
C MET A 163 -20.58 25.54 14.40
N ARG A 164 -19.70 25.31 15.36
CA ARG A 164 -20.04 24.76 16.67
C ARG A 164 -19.81 25.81 17.73
N PHE A 165 -20.87 26.15 18.45
CA PHE A 165 -20.82 27.08 19.58
C PHE A 165 -20.81 26.31 20.89
N ASP A 166 -20.19 26.89 21.90
CA ASP A 166 -20.27 26.40 23.27
C ASP A 166 -21.63 26.77 23.88
N ASN A 167 -22.24 25.86 24.63
CA ASN A 167 -23.55 26.08 25.22
C ASN A 167 -23.51 27.03 26.41
N ASP A 168 -22.39 27.06 27.14
CA ASP A 168 -22.27 27.84 28.37
C ASP A 168 -21.79 29.26 28.08
N THR A 169 -20.74 29.41 27.25
CA THR A 169 -20.17 30.71 26.91
C THR A 169 -20.76 31.35 25.65
N GLY A 170 -21.35 30.56 24.75
CA GLY A 170 -21.80 31.04 23.45
C GLY A 170 -20.66 31.39 22.48
N GLU A 171 -19.41 31.06 22.83
CA GLU A 171 -18.24 31.29 21.98
C GLU A 171 -18.14 30.23 20.87
N LEU A 172 -17.49 30.61 19.77
CA LEU A 172 -17.20 29.70 18.67
C LEU A 172 -16.11 28.71 19.09
N VAL A 173 -16.46 27.43 19.16
CA VAL A 173 -15.54 26.34 19.54
C VAL A 173 -14.81 25.82 18.32
N SER A 174 -15.51 25.52 17.23
CA SER A 174 -14.89 24.95 16.04
C SER A 174 -15.73 25.25 14.82
N PHE A 175 -15.11 25.30 13.64
CA PHE A 175 -15.84 25.39 12.38
C PHE A 175 -15.10 24.61 11.30
N PHE A 176 -15.74 24.42 10.16
CA PHE A 176 -15.03 23.96 8.98
C PHE A 176 -15.35 24.79 7.74
N SER A 177 -14.39 24.82 6.84
CA SER A 177 -14.44 25.53 5.57
C SER A 177 -14.12 24.57 4.44
N THR A 178 -14.59 24.86 3.23
CA THR A 178 -14.36 23.98 2.07
C THR A 178 -13.73 24.76 0.94
N VAL A 179 -12.69 24.21 0.32
CA VAL A 179 -12.05 24.76 -0.88
C VAL A 179 -12.15 23.74 -2.00
N ALA A 180 -12.48 24.21 -3.21
CA ALA A 180 -12.62 23.38 -4.39
C ALA A 180 -11.41 23.53 -5.32
N TYR A 181 -10.94 22.40 -5.84
CA TYR A 181 -9.80 22.26 -6.72
C TYR A 181 -10.18 21.54 -8.03
N HIS A 182 -9.41 21.80 -9.07
CA HIS A 182 -9.48 21.21 -10.39
C HIS A 182 -8.10 20.75 -10.88
N GLY A 183 -8.06 19.78 -11.78
CA GLY A 183 -6.84 19.35 -12.44
C GLY A 183 -7.06 18.09 -13.25
N GLU A 184 -6.63 18.09 -14.51
CA GLU A 184 -6.81 16.95 -15.41
C GLU A 184 -6.15 15.66 -14.87
N ASP A 185 -5.07 15.80 -14.10
CA ASP A 185 -4.35 14.65 -13.54
C ASP A 185 -4.85 14.21 -12.15
N LEU A 186 -5.91 14.83 -11.60
CA LEU A 186 -6.44 14.48 -10.27
C LEU A 186 -7.11 13.11 -10.21
N TRP A 187 -7.35 12.45 -11.35
CA TRP A 187 -7.75 11.04 -11.34
C TRP A 187 -6.60 10.12 -10.87
N GLN A 188 -5.34 10.57 -10.93
CA GLN A 188 -4.19 9.78 -10.49
C GLN A 188 -4.01 9.87 -8.98
N PRO A 189 -3.95 8.73 -8.27
CA PRO A 189 -3.73 8.71 -6.82
C PRO A 189 -2.47 9.46 -6.41
N THR A 190 -1.37 9.32 -7.16
CA THR A 190 -0.09 10.01 -6.87
C THR A 190 -0.22 11.53 -6.84
N ARG A 191 -1.03 12.11 -7.73
CA ARG A 191 -1.24 13.57 -7.77
C ARG A 191 -2.11 14.03 -6.62
N ARG A 192 -3.13 13.25 -6.26
CA ARG A 192 -3.98 13.53 -5.10
C ARG A 192 -3.22 13.43 -3.79
N THR A 193 -2.36 12.41 -3.63
CA THR A 193 -1.47 12.31 -2.46
C THR A 193 -0.54 13.52 -2.36
N ALA A 194 0.02 13.99 -3.48
CA ALA A 194 0.85 15.18 -3.50
C ALA A 194 0.06 16.44 -3.10
N LEU A 195 -1.18 16.59 -3.57
CA LEU A 195 -2.05 17.71 -3.22
C LEU A 195 -2.50 17.66 -1.75
N LEU A 196 -2.85 16.48 -1.24
CA LEU A 196 -3.18 16.24 0.16
C LEU A 196 -2.02 16.61 1.09
N ASN A 197 -0.79 16.26 0.71
CA ASN A 197 0.42 16.64 1.45
C ASN A 197 0.68 18.16 1.41
N GLN A 198 0.36 18.84 0.31
CA GLN A 198 0.42 20.31 0.26
C GLN A 198 -0.60 20.95 1.19
N TRP A 199 -1.85 20.47 1.20
CA TRP A 199 -2.87 20.97 2.14
C TRP A 199 -2.45 20.79 3.60
N ARG A 200 -1.87 19.62 3.93
CA ARG A 200 -1.34 19.35 5.28
C ARG A 200 -0.17 20.27 5.63
N ALA A 201 0.76 20.51 4.69
CA ALA A 201 1.87 21.42 4.91
C ALA A 201 1.41 22.86 5.17
N ILE A 202 0.32 23.31 4.54
CA ILE A 202 -0.30 24.61 4.85
C ILE A 202 -0.91 24.56 6.25
N ALA A 203 -1.70 23.53 6.58
CA ALA A 203 -2.30 23.38 7.90
C ALA A 203 -1.27 23.37 9.04
N ASP A 204 -0.12 22.71 8.85
CA ASP A 204 0.97 22.62 9.82
C ASP A 204 1.59 23.99 10.15
N ASN A 205 1.59 24.93 9.19
CA ASN A 205 2.06 26.31 9.43
C ASN A 205 1.14 27.09 10.39
N TYR A 206 -0.10 26.66 10.55
CA TYR A 206 -1.14 27.31 11.34
C TYR A 206 -1.56 26.45 12.55
N SER A 207 -0.58 25.79 13.19
CA SER A 207 -0.79 24.94 14.38
C SER A 207 -1.50 25.62 15.54
N GLU A 208 -1.45 26.95 15.62
CA GLU A 208 -2.17 27.78 16.60
C GLU A 208 -3.71 27.65 16.56
N PHE A 209 -4.26 27.18 15.43
CA PHE A 209 -5.69 26.99 15.24
C PHE A 209 -6.12 25.51 15.29
N SER A 210 -5.19 24.59 15.57
CA SER A 210 -5.44 23.15 15.59
C SER A 210 -6.17 22.67 14.32
N VAL A 211 -5.59 23.01 13.16
CA VAL A 211 -6.17 22.78 11.84
C VAL A 211 -6.03 21.32 11.42
N THR A 212 -7.11 20.71 10.98
CA THR A 212 -7.13 19.34 10.45
C THR A 212 -7.71 19.31 9.04
N ILE A 213 -7.03 18.60 8.15
CA ILE A 213 -7.46 18.42 6.77
C ILE A 213 -8.27 17.14 6.64
N TYR A 214 -9.46 17.26 6.07
CA TYR A 214 -10.34 16.14 5.74
C TYR A 214 -10.65 16.13 4.24
N GLU A 215 -10.46 14.96 3.64
CA GLU A 215 -10.88 14.64 2.30
C GLU A 215 -11.35 13.17 2.32
N ASP A 216 -12.38 12.84 1.55
CA ASP A 216 -13.11 11.58 1.68
C ASP A 216 -12.24 10.33 1.46
N GLU A 217 -11.22 10.42 0.60
CA GLU A 217 -10.29 9.34 0.24
C GLU A 217 -8.90 9.49 0.87
N ALA A 218 -8.70 10.47 1.74
CA ALA A 218 -7.42 10.65 2.44
C ALA A 218 -6.93 9.37 3.14
N PRO A 219 -7.77 8.56 3.81
CA PRO A 219 -7.32 7.29 4.40
C PRO A 219 -6.75 6.30 3.38
N ASP A 220 -7.32 6.25 2.18
CA ASP A 220 -6.88 5.34 1.12
C ASP A 220 -5.58 5.82 0.48
N LEU A 221 -5.46 7.13 0.27
CA LEU A 221 -4.22 7.77 -0.20
C LEU A 221 -3.06 7.61 0.79
N ASP A 222 -3.33 7.69 2.10
CA ASP A 222 -2.35 7.47 3.15
C ASP A 222 -1.90 6.01 3.24
N ALA A 223 -2.84 5.07 3.06
CA ALA A 223 -2.53 3.65 2.98
C ALA A 223 -1.64 3.35 1.76
N LEU A 224 -1.92 3.97 0.61
CA LEU A 224 -1.12 3.88 -0.61
C LEU A 224 0.31 4.38 -0.43
N ASP A 225 0.50 5.55 0.18
CA ASP A 225 1.84 6.13 0.38
C ASP A 225 2.71 5.26 1.29
N THR A 226 2.10 4.66 2.32
CA THR A 226 2.80 3.80 3.26
C THR A 226 2.99 2.35 2.79
N LEU A 227 2.31 1.93 1.72
CA LEU A 227 2.27 0.54 1.25
C LEU A 227 3.65 -0.01 0.85
N VAL A 228 4.39 0.73 0.01
CA VAL A 228 5.70 0.29 -0.50
C VAL A 228 6.69 0.19 0.66
N THR A 229 6.76 1.23 1.48
CA THR A 229 7.66 1.29 2.64
C THR A 229 7.36 0.17 3.64
N SER A 230 6.08 -0.11 3.90
CA SER A 230 5.64 -1.18 4.78
C SER A 230 5.94 -2.57 4.21
N THR A 231 5.81 -2.75 2.89
CA THR A 231 6.16 -4.01 2.20
C THR A 231 7.63 -4.34 2.38
N PHE A 232 8.53 -3.38 2.15
CA PHE A 232 9.97 -3.59 2.36
C PHE A 232 10.32 -3.86 3.82
N LYS A 233 9.78 -3.06 4.75
CA LYS A 233 10.00 -3.24 6.20
C LYS A 233 9.54 -4.62 6.67
N ASN A 234 8.33 -5.02 6.31
CA ASN A 234 7.76 -6.31 6.71
C ASN A 234 8.56 -7.47 6.10
N SER A 235 8.91 -7.38 4.81
CA SER A 235 9.74 -8.40 4.15
C SER A 235 11.09 -8.57 4.85
N PHE A 236 11.75 -7.47 5.19
CA PHE A 236 13.03 -7.49 5.89
C PHE A 236 12.91 -8.12 7.29
N ILE A 237 11.89 -7.73 8.06
CA ILE A 237 11.64 -8.28 9.39
C ILE A 237 11.33 -9.78 9.31
N THR A 238 10.51 -10.21 8.35
CA THR A 238 10.20 -11.64 8.16
C THR A 238 11.44 -12.45 7.80
N LEU A 239 12.30 -11.94 6.90
CA LEU A 239 13.57 -12.59 6.56
C LEU A 239 14.51 -12.67 7.78
N LEU A 240 14.57 -11.63 8.60
CA LEU A 240 15.37 -11.62 9.82
C LEU A 240 14.86 -12.64 10.85
N CYS A 241 13.54 -12.70 11.06
CA CYS A 241 12.92 -13.70 11.91
C CYS A 241 13.23 -15.11 11.42
N MET A 242 13.17 -15.35 10.10
CA MET A 242 13.54 -16.66 9.56
C MET A 242 15.03 -16.96 9.72
N ALA A 243 15.89 -15.97 9.53
CA ALA A 243 17.33 -16.11 9.77
C ALA A 243 17.61 -16.61 11.20
N LEU A 244 16.92 -16.03 12.19
CA LEU A 244 17.04 -16.43 13.60
C LEU A 244 16.58 -17.87 13.82
N VAL A 245 15.45 -18.27 13.22
CA VAL A 245 14.95 -19.66 13.32
C VAL A 245 15.96 -20.64 12.73
N VAL A 246 16.46 -20.39 11.51
CA VAL A 246 17.48 -21.25 10.87
C VAL A 246 18.76 -21.31 11.70
N LEU A 247 19.20 -20.18 12.25
CA LEU A 247 20.40 -20.11 13.08
C LEU A 247 20.25 -20.97 14.35
N VAL A 248 19.10 -20.91 15.02
CA VAL A 248 18.82 -21.70 16.22
C VAL A 248 18.79 -23.20 15.92
N PHE A 249 18.17 -23.61 14.81
CA PHE A 249 17.97 -25.03 14.49
C PHE A 249 19.17 -25.70 13.78
N MET A 250 19.93 -24.96 12.96
CA MET A 250 21.07 -25.51 12.21
C MET A 250 22.44 -25.18 12.80
N ALA A 251 22.54 -24.18 13.68
CA ALA A 251 23.77 -23.75 14.35
C ALA A 251 24.99 -23.56 13.40
N SER A 252 24.77 -23.25 12.12
CA SER A 252 25.82 -23.11 11.12
C SER A 252 25.61 -21.90 10.20
N ILE A 253 26.63 -21.03 10.13
CA ILE A 253 26.55 -19.74 9.41
C ILE A 253 26.51 -19.96 7.89
N SER A 254 27.24 -20.94 7.37
CA SER A 254 27.25 -21.24 5.93
C SER A 254 25.87 -21.69 5.42
N SER A 255 25.19 -22.57 6.16
CA SER A 255 23.84 -23.04 5.85
C SER A 255 22.81 -21.90 5.95
N LEU A 256 22.97 -21.02 6.94
CA LEU A 256 22.16 -19.82 7.09
C LEU A 256 22.26 -18.92 5.85
N LEU A 257 23.48 -18.58 5.42
CA LEU A 257 23.70 -17.69 4.27
C LEU A 257 23.10 -18.28 2.98
N ILE A 258 23.32 -19.58 2.73
CA ILE A 258 22.76 -20.25 1.55
C ILE A 258 21.22 -20.25 1.59
N THR A 259 20.65 -20.52 2.77
CA THR A 259 19.18 -20.48 2.98
C THR A 259 18.64 -19.09 2.68
N LEU A 260 19.23 -18.04 3.25
CA LEU A 260 18.78 -16.66 3.07
C LEU A 260 18.90 -16.18 1.62
N ILE A 261 20.00 -16.51 0.94
CA ILE A 261 20.17 -16.20 -0.49
C ILE A 261 19.09 -16.90 -1.30
N SER A 262 18.82 -18.18 -1.01
CA SER A 262 17.79 -18.95 -1.70
C SER A 262 16.40 -18.38 -1.50
N VAL A 263 16.03 -18.03 -0.27
CA VAL A 263 14.71 -17.44 0.06
C VAL A 263 14.56 -16.06 -0.58
N THR A 264 15.58 -15.21 -0.46
CA THR A 264 15.58 -13.88 -1.08
C THR A 264 15.45 -13.97 -2.60
N SER A 265 16.13 -14.94 -3.23
CA SER A 265 16.01 -15.23 -4.67
C SER A 265 14.60 -15.67 -5.08
N ILE A 266 13.93 -16.51 -4.28
CA ILE A 266 12.57 -16.95 -4.58
C ILE A 266 11.60 -15.76 -4.46
N CYS A 267 11.71 -14.99 -3.37
CA CYS A 267 10.83 -13.87 -3.11
C CYS A 267 11.00 -12.74 -4.14
N SER A 268 12.25 -12.43 -4.51
CA SER A 268 12.52 -11.40 -5.51
C SER A 268 11.95 -11.76 -6.89
N GLY A 269 11.99 -13.04 -7.29
CA GLY A 269 11.38 -13.42 -8.56
C GLY A 269 9.89 -13.64 -8.53
N VAL A 270 9.28 -14.03 -7.40
CA VAL A 270 7.82 -13.96 -7.28
C VAL A 270 7.37 -12.50 -7.47
N PHE A 271 8.00 -11.57 -6.76
CA PHE A 271 7.64 -10.15 -6.85
C PHE A 271 7.92 -9.55 -8.24
N GLY A 272 9.09 -9.85 -8.80
CA GLY A 272 9.49 -9.36 -10.12
C GLY A 272 8.62 -9.93 -11.24
N LEU A 273 8.28 -11.22 -11.21
CA LEU A 273 7.42 -11.83 -12.23
C LEU A 273 5.96 -11.37 -12.12
N VAL A 274 5.45 -11.16 -10.90
CA VAL A 274 4.11 -10.59 -10.67
C VAL A 274 4.02 -9.18 -11.24
N SER A 275 5.03 -8.33 -10.99
CA SER A 275 5.12 -6.99 -11.57
C SER A 275 5.17 -7.02 -13.10
N LEU A 276 5.97 -7.93 -13.69
CA LEU A 276 6.04 -8.09 -15.15
C LEU A 276 4.74 -8.64 -15.77
N TRP A 277 3.92 -9.32 -14.97
CA TRP A 277 2.59 -9.76 -15.37
C TRP A 277 1.56 -8.60 -15.38
N GLY A 278 1.97 -7.38 -15.01
CA GLY A 278 1.12 -6.21 -14.99
C GLY A 278 0.24 -6.12 -13.73
N ILE A 279 0.67 -6.74 -12.64
CA ILE A 279 -0.04 -6.70 -11.36
C ILE A 279 0.63 -5.62 -10.51
N ASP A 280 -0.13 -4.58 -10.16
CA ASP A 280 0.35 -3.49 -9.31
C ASP A 280 0.56 -3.96 -7.85
N ILE A 281 1.34 -3.19 -7.10
CA ILE A 281 1.46 -3.41 -5.65
C ILE A 281 0.25 -2.80 -4.97
N ASP A 282 -0.48 -3.66 -4.27
CA ASP A 282 -1.62 -3.38 -3.40
C ASP A 282 -1.46 -4.15 -2.07
N ALA A 283 -2.40 -3.97 -1.14
CA ALA A 283 -2.37 -4.65 0.15
C ALA A 283 -2.47 -6.20 0.02
N PHE A 284 -3.12 -6.70 -1.03
CA PHE A 284 -3.30 -8.13 -1.27
C PHE A 284 -2.03 -8.79 -1.79
N SER A 285 -1.36 -8.19 -2.76
CA SER A 285 -0.06 -8.64 -3.29
C SER A 285 1.03 -8.58 -2.21
N MET A 286 1.01 -7.58 -1.33
CA MET A 286 1.87 -7.54 -0.14
C MET A 286 1.61 -8.74 0.78
N THR A 287 0.35 -9.07 1.05
CA THR A 287 -0.01 -10.25 1.86
C THR A 287 0.42 -11.56 1.18
N ALA A 288 0.19 -11.68 -0.12
CA ALA A 288 0.64 -12.82 -0.91
C ALA A 288 2.17 -12.97 -0.90
N LEU A 289 2.91 -11.86 -0.90
CA LEU A 289 4.37 -11.86 -0.78
C LEU A 289 4.82 -12.36 0.61
N VAL A 290 4.19 -11.92 1.69
CA VAL A 290 4.50 -12.42 3.05
C VAL A 290 4.19 -13.93 3.17
N ILE A 291 3.05 -14.37 2.63
CA ILE A 291 2.70 -15.80 2.56
C ILE A 291 3.74 -16.56 1.72
N SER A 292 4.18 -15.99 0.60
CA SER A 292 5.23 -16.56 -0.25
C SER A 292 6.56 -16.68 0.47
N ILE A 293 6.96 -15.71 1.30
CA ILE A 293 8.15 -15.84 2.15
C ILE A 293 7.98 -17.04 3.09
N GLY A 294 6.85 -17.14 3.79
CA GLY A 294 6.59 -18.24 4.72
C GLY A 294 6.62 -19.62 4.06
N LEU A 295 5.96 -19.78 2.91
CA LEU A 295 5.89 -21.05 2.19
C LEU A 295 7.19 -21.41 1.46
N SER A 296 7.94 -20.41 0.95
CA SER A 296 9.16 -20.67 0.17
C SER A 296 10.31 -21.13 1.03
N VAL A 297 10.38 -20.65 2.27
CA VAL A 297 11.42 -20.94 3.25
C VAL A 297 11.55 -22.44 3.59
N ASP A 298 10.43 -23.16 3.56
CA ASP A 298 10.40 -24.58 3.91
C ASP A 298 11.31 -25.40 2.99
N PHE A 299 11.34 -25.10 1.69
CA PHE A 299 12.12 -25.90 0.73
C PHE A 299 13.63 -25.81 0.99
N PRO A 300 14.27 -24.62 0.98
CA PRO A 300 15.71 -24.51 1.23
C PRO A 300 16.09 -24.98 2.63
N ALA A 301 15.28 -24.67 3.65
CA ALA A 301 15.57 -25.09 5.03
C ALA A 301 15.61 -26.62 5.15
N HIS A 302 14.63 -27.33 4.60
CA HIS A 302 14.60 -28.80 4.63
C HIS A 302 15.74 -29.44 3.82
N VAL A 303 16.04 -28.92 2.63
CA VAL A 303 17.14 -29.42 1.78
C VAL A 303 18.49 -29.22 2.47
N ILE A 304 18.74 -28.00 2.97
CA ILE A 304 20.00 -27.64 3.62
C ILE A 304 20.16 -28.38 4.95
N TYR A 305 19.09 -28.58 5.72
CA TYR A 305 19.12 -29.35 6.96
C TYR A 305 19.58 -30.80 6.73
N HIS A 306 18.96 -31.47 5.76
CA HIS A 306 19.31 -32.84 5.45
C HIS A 306 20.70 -32.95 4.82
N TYR A 307 21.08 -31.99 3.98
CA TYR A 307 22.43 -31.91 3.44
C TYR A 307 23.48 -31.74 4.55
N TYR A 308 23.25 -30.81 5.48
CA TYR A 308 24.11 -30.57 6.64
C TYR A 308 24.25 -31.80 7.54
N ARG A 309 23.16 -32.52 7.82
CA ARG A 309 23.20 -33.77 8.61
C ARG A 309 23.96 -34.90 7.94
N THR A 310 24.17 -34.86 6.61
CA THR A 310 25.05 -35.85 5.95
C THR A 310 26.53 -35.59 6.18
N GLU A 311 26.91 -34.38 6.61
CA GLU A 311 28.32 -34.03 6.87
C GLU A 311 28.88 -34.78 8.09
N ASP A 312 28.04 -35.04 9.09
CA ASP A 312 28.42 -35.78 10.31
C ASP A 312 28.68 -37.28 10.06
N SER A 313 28.20 -37.82 8.94
CA SER A 313 28.42 -39.22 8.58
C SER A 313 29.69 -39.38 7.74
N LYS A 314 30.78 -39.82 8.40
CA LYS A 314 32.10 -40.11 7.78
C LYS A 314 32.05 -41.07 6.56
N SER A 315 30.92 -41.76 6.34
CA SER A 315 30.71 -42.69 5.23
C SER A 315 30.35 -42.03 3.88
N LEU A 316 30.01 -40.73 3.85
CA LEU A 316 29.61 -40.01 2.63
C LEU A 316 30.65 -38.91 2.27
N SER A 317 31.77 -39.31 1.68
CA SER A 317 32.89 -38.40 1.38
C SER A 317 32.74 -37.56 0.12
N THR A 318 31.87 -37.96 -0.83
CA THR A 318 31.73 -37.28 -2.12
C THR A 318 30.47 -36.42 -2.17
N PHE A 319 30.59 -35.15 -2.61
CA PHE A 319 29.49 -34.19 -2.82
C PHE A 319 28.26 -34.82 -3.50
N LYS A 320 28.51 -35.59 -4.57
CA LYS A 320 27.48 -36.28 -5.34
C LYS A 320 26.65 -37.25 -4.49
N HIS A 321 27.30 -38.00 -3.59
CA HIS A 321 26.62 -38.98 -2.75
C HIS A 321 25.80 -38.30 -1.64
N ARG A 322 26.27 -37.16 -1.11
CA ARG A 322 25.51 -36.33 -0.15
C ARG A 322 24.26 -35.74 -0.78
N MET A 323 24.39 -35.21 -2.00
CA MET A 323 23.28 -34.69 -2.79
C MET A 323 22.25 -35.78 -3.13
N GLN A 324 22.72 -36.97 -3.55
CA GLN A 324 21.86 -38.11 -3.86
C GLN A 324 21.09 -38.59 -2.63
N TYR A 325 21.75 -38.71 -1.47
CA TYR A 325 21.09 -39.07 -0.22
C TYR A 325 20.02 -38.05 0.17
N THR A 326 20.35 -36.76 0.09
CA THR A 326 19.43 -35.67 0.43
C THR A 326 18.19 -35.71 -0.45
N ILE A 327 18.36 -35.72 -1.78
CA ILE A 327 17.24 -35.73 -2.74
C ILE A 327 16.41 -37.02 -2.62
N SER A 328 17.05 -38.18 -2.40
CA SER A 328 16.33 -39.44 -2.23
C SER A 328 15.49 -39.49 -0.95
N SER A 329 15.89 -38.75 0.09
CA SER A 329 15.19 -38.72 1.37
C SER A 329 14.03 -37.72 1.38
N ILE A 330 14.27 -36.50 0.88
CA ILE A 330 13.32 -35.38 1.01
C ILE A 330 12.60 -34.99 -0.29
N GLY A 331 13.06 -35.46 -1.45
CA GLY A 331 12.51 -35.05 -2.74
C GLY A 331 11.02 -35.39 -2.91
N PHE A 332 10.59 -36.59 -2.52
CA PHE A 332 9.18 -37.00 -2.62
C PHE A 332 8.26 -36.22 -1.65
N PRO A 333 8.59 -36.09 -0.35
CA PRO A 333 7.83 -35.23 0.55
C PRO A 333 7.70 -33.77 0.08
N LEU A 334 8.79 -33.16 -0.41
CA LEU A 334 8.74 -31.78 -0.90
C LEU A 334 7.88 -31.66 -2.16
N PHE A 335 7.98 -32.61 -3.08
CA PHE A 335 7.14 -32.63 -4.28
C PHE A 335 5.65 -32.77 -3.93
N GLN A 336 5.32 -33.63 -2.96
CA GLN A 336 3.95 -33.76 -2.46
C GLN A 336 3.45 -32.45 -1.85
N CYS A 337 4.28 -31.77 -1.04
CA CYS A 337 3.96 -30.48 -0.44
C CYS A 337 3.68 -29.41 -1.52
N SER A 338 4.59 -29.25 -2.49
CA SER A 338 4.38 -28.33 -3.61
C SER A 338 3.09 -28.65 -4.39
N GLY A 339 2.84 -29.94 -4.65
CA GLY A 339 1.63 -30.39 -5.34
C GLY A 339 0.35 -30.01 -4.59
N SER A 340 0.30 -30.21 -3.27
CA SER A 340 -0.87 -29.81 -2.47
C SER A 340 -1.08 -28.30 -2.45
N SER A 341 -0.01 -27.50 -2.36
CA SER A 341 -0.12 -26.03 -2.36
C SER A 341 -0.62 -25.50 -3.70
N VAL A 342 -0.13 -26.06 -4.81
CA VAL A 342 -0.62 -25.70 -6.16
C VAL A 342 -2.08 -26.08 -6.34
N LEU A 343 -2.50 -27.26 -5.85
CA LEU A 343 -3.92 -27.66 -5.91
C LEU A 343 -4.80 -26.74 -5.07
N PHE A 344 -4.36 -26.39 -3.85
CA PHE A 344 -5.09 -25.47 -2.97
C PHE A 344 -5.27 -24.09 -3.60
N VAL A 345 -4.20 -23.49 -4.11
CA VAL A 345 -4.28 -22.20 -4.83
C VAL A 345 -5.06 -22.34 -6.14
N GLY A 346 -4.95 -23.49 -6.81
CA GLY A 346 -5.69 -23.80 -8.03
C GLY A 346 -7.22 -23.80 -7.84
N CYS A 347 -7.71 -24.08 -6.63
CA CYS A 347 -9.14 -23.96 -6.32
C CYS A 347 -9.66 -22.52 -6.47
N LEU A 348 -8.80 -21.50 -6.25
CA LEU A 348 -9.19 -20.11 -6.40
C LEU A 348 -9.56 -19.77 -7.85
N LEU A 349 -9.00 -20.47 -8.85
CA LEU A 349 -9.33 -20.26 -10.26
C LEU A 349 -10.80 -20.51 -10.61
N PHE A 350 -11.54 -21.23 -9.76
CA PHE A 350 -12.97 -21.50 -9.97
C PHE A 350 -13.89 -20.45 -9.35
N ILE A 351 -13.34 -19.49 -8.60
CA ILE A 351 -14.11 -18.40 -8.01
C ILE A 351 -13.98 -17.18 -8.94
N PRO A 352 -15.07 -16.56 -9.41
CA PRO A 352 -15.02 -15.33 -10.18
C PRO A 352 -14.86 -14.13 -9.24
N CYS A 353 -13.64 -13.88 -8.78
CA CYS A 353 -13.28 -12.74 -7.95
C CYS A 353 -12.00 -12.11 -8.51
N TYR A 354 -11.80 -10.81 -8.33
CA TYR A 354 -10.59 -10.14 -8.82
C TYR A 354 -9.30 -10.84 -8.34
N LEU A 355 -9.29 -11.30 -7.08
CA LEU A 355 -8.17 -12.03 -6.48
C LEU A 355 -7.82 -13.34 -7.21
N SER A 356 -8.78 -13.95 -7.89
CA SER A 356 -8.63 -15.22 -8.64
C SER A 356 -8.54 -15.04 -10.15
N GLU A 357 -9.04 -13.93 -10.69
CA GLU A 357 -9.12 -13.63 -12.12
C GLU A 357 -8.04 -12.67 -12.63
N VAL A 358 -6.90 -12.54 -11.92
CA VAL A 358 -5.71 -11.82 -12.43
C VAL A 358 -5.17 -12.41 -13.75
N ARG A 359 -5.78 -13.50 -14.24
CA ARG A 359 -5.63 -14.03 -15.58
C ARG A 359 -6.72 -13.48 -16.52
N SER A 360 -6.53 -12.31 -17.13
CA SER A 360 -6.90 -12.01 -18.54
C SER A 360 -6.93 -10.52 -18.91
N TYR A 361 -5.87 -9.74 -18.69
CA TYR A 361 -5.71 -8.46 -19.39
C TYR A 361 -4.33 -8.34 -20.01
N GLN A 362 -4.07 -9.20 -21.00
CA GLN A 362 -3.06 -8.94 -22.02
C GLN A 362 -3.38 -9.59 -23.38
N GLY A 363 -4.65 -9.93 -23.63
CA GLY A 363 -5.09 -10.43 -24.93
C GLY A 363 -6.45 -9.86 -25.29
N PHE A 364 -6.52 -9.16 -26.41
CA PHE A 364 -7.74 -8.78 -27.12
C PHE A 364 -8.65 -7.76 -26.43
N LEU A 365 -8.37 -6.46 -26.64
CA LEU A 365 -9.35 -5.44 -27.02
C LEU A 365 -8.59 -4.16 -27.40
N HIS A 366 -7.77 -4.27 -28.45
CA HIS A 366 -7.58 -3.15 -29.37
C HIS A 366 -8.53 -3.42 -30.52
N TYR A 367 -9.71 -2.79 -30.50
CA TYR A 367 -10.41 -2.20 -31.64
C TYR A 367 -11.55 -1.32 -31.13
#